data_AF-A0AAN9TYK0-F1
#
_entry.id   AF-A0AAN9TYK0-F1
#
_cell.length_a   1.000
_cell.length_b   1.000
_cell.length_c   1.000
_cell.angle_alpha   90.00
_cell.angle_beta   90.00
_cell.angle_gamma   90.00
#
_symmetry.space_group_name_H-M   'P 1'
#
loop_
_entity.id
_entity.type
_entity.pdbx_description
1 polymer ?
#
loop_
_entity_poly.entity_id
_entity_poly.type
_entity_poly.pdbx_seq_one_letter_code
_entity_poly.pdbx_strand_id
1 'polypeptide(L)'
;MDHTNPQLLSQSDLRTLTTASCSASYPPNSDSLLLNGEPSDITGARTQACIRELRARRKALEDKDPSQPKLSEQSLKLVSENNFPTAAGLASSAAGFAALVRAVADLYQLPDTPDELSLIARQGSGSACRSLFGGYVAWRMGSKEDGSDSKADLVAEASHWPEMRALILVVSAAKKGVSSSSGMQQTVATSGLFAERVRTIVPKNMDLMEKAIREKDFGLFGEVTMRESNSFHATCADTYPPIFYMNDVSRAAVRAVEKINQAAGRTVAAYTFDAGPNCVVYYLEKDQAAVVGTFNALLAETEGWKAAAKDIKADVEVDLDETVVTTLKSGVSRIIQTGVGEGPVKTDEMLVTEDGEVAKR
;
A
#
# COMPACT_ATOMS: atom_id res chain seq x y z
N MET A 1 0.31 -9.36 -9.56
CA MET A 1 -0.78 -9.36 -8.57
C MET A 1 -0.18 -9.02 -7.22
N ASP A 2 -0.64 -7.93 -6.61
CA ASP A 2 -0.27 -7.43 -5.29
C ASP A 2 -1.61 -7.09 -4.63
N HIS A 3 -2.25 -8.14 -4.09
CA HIS A 3 -3.65 -8.14 -3.66
C HIS A 3 -3.76 -8.47 -2.17
N THR A 4 -3.14 -7.68 -1.32
CA THR A 4 -3.22 -7.88 0.14
C THR A 4 -3.12 -6.57 0.92
N ASN A 5 -3.83 -5.54 0.48
CA ASN A 5 -4.29 -4.49 1.39
C ASN A 5 -5.55 -3.81 0.80
N PRO A 6 -6.78 -4.19 1.21
CA PRO A 6 -8.01 -3.59 0.71
C PRO A 6 -8.22 -2.17 1.26
N GLN A 7 -7.38 -1.70 2.19
CA GLN A 7 -7.53 -0.44 2.89
C GLN A 7 -6.35 0.48 2.66
N LEU A 8 -6.62 1.78 2.56
CA LEU A 8 -5.56 2.77 2.60
C LEU A 8 -5.31 3.20 4.04
N LEU A 9 -4.03 3.28 4.39
CA LEU A 9 -3.58 3.63 5.73
C LEU A 9 -3.54 5.16 5.89
N SER A 10 -3.72 5.64 7.11
CA SER A 10 -3.71 7.07 7.40
C SER A 10 -2.40 7.75 6.99
N GLN A 11 -2.52 8.82 6.20
CA GLN A 11 -1.39 9.68 5.80
C GLN A 11 -0.73 10.41 6.98
N SER A 12 -1.39 10.46 8.15
CA SER A 12 -0.76 10.97 9.37
C SER A 12 0.40 10.10 9.84
N ASP A 13 0.37 8.80 9.52
CA ASP A 13 1.35 7.82 9.97
C ASP A 13 2.29 7.41 8.84
N LEU A 14 1.74 7.14 7.65
CA LEU A 14 2.48 6.66 6.48
C LEU A 14 2.07 7.45 5.24
N ARG A 15 2.99 8.22 4.66
CA ARG A 15 2.73 9.03 3.47
C ARG A 15 3.93 9.13 2.55
N THR A 16 3.61 9.34 1.27
CA THR A 16 4.54 9.87 0.27
C THR A 16 4.11 11.30 -0.04
N LEU A 17 5.02 12.25 0.13
CA LEU A 17 4.84 13.62 -0.31
C LEU A 17 5.56 13.79 -1.65
N THR A 18 4.87 14.31 -2.65
CA THR A 18 5.47 14.63 -3.96
C THR A 18 5.10 16.05 -4.35
N THR A 19 6.12 16.84 -4.71
CA THR A 19 5.95 18.12 -5.39
C THR A 19 6.29 17.95 -6.86
N ALA A 20 5.41 18.41 -7.74
CA ALA A 20 5.65 18.49 -9.17
C ALA A 20 5.69 19.96 -9.59
N SER A 21 6.73 20.35 -10.32
CA SER A 21 6.83 21.67 -10.96
C SER A 21 7.20 21.53 -12.44
N CYS A 22 6.83 22.52 -13.23
CA CYS A 22 7.32 22.68 -14.60
C CYS A 22 7.66 24.15 -14.86
N SER A 23 8.65 24.39 -15.72
CA SER A 23 9.04 25.74 -16.10
C SER A 23 9.65 25.75 -17.49
N ALA A 24 9.45 26.85 -18.23
CA ALA A 24 10.16 27.13 -19.46
C ALA A 24 11.66 27.45 -19.24
N SER A 25 12.07 27.77 -18.00
CA SER A 25 13.48 27.97 -17.65
C SER A 25 14.23 26.67 -17.42
N TYR A 26 13.54 25.55 -17.23
CA TYR A 26 14.18 24.25 -17.12
C TYR A 26 14.70 23.81 -18.50
N PRO A 27 15.86 23.12 -18.58
CA PRO A 27 16.35 22.61 -19.85
C PRO A 27 15.28 21.77 -20.57
N PRO A 28 15.15 21.86 -21.90
CA PRO A 28 14.17 21.05 -22.63
C PRO A 28 14.51 19.56 -22.52
N ASN A 29 13.47 18.71 -22.45
CA ASN A 29 13.60 17.25 -22.32
C ASN A 29 14.42 16.80 -21.10
N SER A 30 14.35 17.54 -19.99
CA SER A 30 15.10 17.26 -18.77
C SER A 30 14.19 16.92 -17.60
N ASP A 31 13.17 16.09 -17.85
CA ASP A 31 12.35 15.56 -16.77
C ASP A 31 13.24 14.91 -15.71
N SER A 32 12.97 15.16 -14.44
CA SER A 32 13.79 14.64 -13.35
C SER A 32 12.95 14.26 -12.14
N LEU A 33 13.44 13.28 -11.38
CA LEU A 33 12.87 12.89 -10.09
C LEU A 33 14.00 12.81 -9.05
N LEU A 34 13.81 13.51 -7.94
CA LEU A 34 14.57 13.31 -6.72
C LEU A 34 13.70 12.51 -5.73
N LEU A 35 14.18 11.35 -5.29
CA LEU A 35 13.47 10.48 -4.34
C LEU A 35 14.28 10.36 -3.04
N ASN A 36 13.74 10.90 -1.95
CA ASN A 36 14.41 10.97 -0.64
C ASN A 36 15.81 11.60 -0.72
N GLY A 37 15.95 12.71 -1.45
CA GLY A 37 17.20 13.44 -1.61
C GLY A 37 18.16 12.88 -2.67
N GLU A 38 17.87 11.71 -3.26
CA GLU A 38 18.74 11.08 -4.26
C GLU A 38 18.11 11.08 -5.66
N PRO A 39 18.89 11.33 -6.74
CA PRO A 39 18.37 11.23 -8.10
C PRO A 39 17.81 9.84 -8.40
N SER A 40 16.64 9.80 -9.02
CA SER A 40 15.97 8.57 -9.42
C SER A 40 15.82 8.50 -10.94
N ASP A 41 16.12 7.34 -11.52
CA ASP A 41 15.95 7.10 -12.95
C ASP A 41 14.46 7.04 -13.32
N ILE A 42 14.05 7.96 -14.19
CA ILE A 42 12.68 8.03 -14.73
C ILE A 42 12.60 7.61 -16.19
N THR A 43 13.70 7.16 -16.81
CA THR A 43 13.72 6.74 -18.22
C THR A 43 13.02 5.39 -18.43
N GLY A 44 12.77 4.65 -17.34
CA GLY A 44 12.02 3.40 -17.36
C GLY A 44 10.60 3.55 -17.93
N ALA A 45 10.16 2.51 -18.67
CA ALA A 45 8.88 2.51 -19.39
C ALA A 45 7.65 2.82 -18.52
N ARG A 46 7.68 2.42 -17.24
CA ARG A 46 6.59 2.64 -16.26
C ARG A 46 6.38 4.14 -15.99
N THR A 47 7.45 4.85 -15.65
CA THR A 47 7.39 6.28 -15.35
C THR A 47 7.09 7.11 -16.60
N GLN A 48 7.74 6.76 -17.72
CA GLN A 48 7.47 7.41 -19.00
C GLN A 48 6.03 7.21 -19.48
N ALA A 49 5.41 6.06 -19.20
CA ALA A 49 3.99 5.85 -19.49
C ALA A 49 3.11 6.83 -18.71
N CYS A 50 3.31 6.95 -17.38
CA CYS A 50 2.54 7.90 -16.59
C CYS A 50 2.70 9.35 -17.07
N ILE A 51 3.94 9.81 -17.25
CA ILE A 51 4.22 11.20 -17.67
C ILE A 51 3.60 11.49 -19.04
N ARG A 52 3.71 10.55 -20.00
CA ARG A 52 3.13 10.71 -21.34
C ARG A 52 1.61 10.83 -21.29
N GLU A 53 0.92 9.98 -20.54
CA GLU A 53 -0.55 10.04 -20.44
C GLU A 53 -1.02 11.34 -19.78
N LEU A 54 -0.32 11.80 -18.73
CA LEU A 54 -0.62 13.07 -18.06
C LEU A 54 -0.41 14.27 -18.98
N ARG A 55 0.70 14.29 -19.72
CA ARG A 55 0.98 15.33 -20.75
C ARG A 55 -0.06 15.31 -21.86
N ALA A 56 -0.48 14.14 -22.33
CA ALA A 56 -1.50 14.03 -23.37
C ALA A 56 -2.83 14.64 -22.92
N ARG A 57 -3.25 14.40 -21.67
CA ARG A 57 -4.46 15.01 -21.09
C ARG A 57 -4.31 16.52 -20.96
N ARG A 58 -3.17 17.01 -20.46
CA ARG A 58 -2.92 18.46 -20.37
C ARG A 58 -2.92 19.12 -21.74
N LYS A 59 -2.26 18.51 -22.73
CA LYS A 59 -2.24 18.99 -24.12
C LYS A 59 -3.65 19.08 -24.70
N ALA A 60 -4.52 18.11 -24.44
CA ALA A 60 -5.91 18.15 -24.90
C ALA A 60 -6.71 19.33 -24.31
N LEU A 61 -6.38 19.79 -23.10
CA LEU A 61 -6.96 21.03 -22.54
C LEU A 61 -6.39 22.27 -23.21
N GLU A 62 -5.08 22.33 -23.42
CA GLU A 62 -4.37 23.44 -24.08
C GLU A 62 -4.74 23.61 -25.56
N ASP A 63 -5.11 22.53 -26.24
CA ASP A 63 -5.57 22.54 -27.63
C ASP A 63 -7.03 23.03 -27.74
N LYS A 64 -7.84 22.82 -26.69
CA LYS A 64 -9.22 23.34 -26.60
C LYS A 64 -9.28 24.82 -26.24
N ASP A 65 -8.33 25.28 -25.43
CA ASP A 65 -8.21 26.68 -25.00
C ASP A 65 -6.77 27.19 -25.22
N PRO A 66 -6.50 27.85 -26.37
CA PRO A 66 -5.17 28.37 -26.69
C PRO A 66 -4.63 29.44 -25.71
N SER A 67 -5.48 30.01 -24.85
CA SER A 67 -5.05 30.98 -23.83
C SER A 67 -4.34 30.32 -22.63
N GLN A 68 -4.51 29.00 -22.47
CA GLN A 68 -3.86 28.23 -21.43
C GLN A 68 -2.33 28.22 -21.60
N PRO A 69 -1.56 28.26 -20.50
CA PRO A 69 -0.12 28.05 -20.58
C PRO A 69 0.19 26.65 -21.12
N LYS A 70 1.23 26.55 -21.96
CA LYS A 70 1.70 25.30 -22.59
C LYS A 70 2.58 24.50 -21.63
N LEU A 71 1.97 24.04 -20.53
CA LEU A 71 2.63 23.27 -19.47
C LEU A 71 2.98 21.85 -19.94
N SER A 72 2.23 21.29 -20.89
CA SER A 72 2.50 19.94 -21.42
C SER A 72 3.86 19.82 -22.13
N GLU A 73 4.38 20.93 -22.66
CA GLU A 73 5.63 21.02 -23.40
C GLU A 73 6.85 21.31 -22.49
N GLN A 74 6.61 21.68 -21.24
CA GLN A 74 7.67 22.02 -20.29
C GLN A 74 8.23 20.76 -19.61
N SER A 75 9.52 20.80 -19.28
CA SER A 75 10.18 19.77 -18.48
C SER A 75 9.61 19.75 -17.06
N LEU A 76 9.43 18.55 -16.50
CA LEU A 76 8.95 18.32 -15.15
C LEU A 76 10.11 18.14 -14.17
N LYS A 77 10.05 18.82 -13.03
CA LYS A 77 10.89 18.53 -11.87
C LYS A 77 10.01 17.94 -10.78
N LEU A 78 10.29 16.69 -10.42
CA LEU A 78 9.57 15.95 -9.39
C LEU A 78 10.50 15.79 -8.18
N VAL A 79 10.01 16.14 -7.00
CA VAL A 79 10.71 15.84 -5.74
C VAL A 79 9.75 15.07 -4.85
N SER A 80 10.16 13.90 -4.38
CA SER A 80 9.33 13.00 -3.61
C SER A 80 10.05 12.49 -2.37
N GLU A 81 9.33 12.41 -1.26
CA GLU A 81 9.84 11.92 0.01
C GLU A 81 8.82 10.98 0.68
N ASN A 82 9.32 9.94 1.35
CA ASN A 82 8.51 9.05 2.18
C ASN A 82 8.86 9.26 3.65
N ASN A 83 7.87 9.31 4.54
CA ASN A 83 8.12 9.35 5.98
C ASN A 83 8.36 7.96 6.61
N PHE A 84 8.43 6.91 5.79
CA PHE A 84 8.72 5.54 6.17
C PHE A 84 9.96 5.02 5.44
N PRO A 85 10.76 4.12 6.05
CA PRO A 85 12.00 3.68 5.44
C PRO A 85 11.72 2.94 4.11
N THR A 86 12.35 3.37 3.03
CA THR A 86 12.23 2.72 1.70
C THR A 86 12.58 1.23 1.74
N ALA A 87 13.48 0.83 2.66
CA ALA A 87 13.89 -0.55 2.87
C ALA A 87 12.94 -1.37 3.76
N ALA A 88 11.95 -0.75 4.41
CA ALA A 88 11.04 -1.43 5.34
C ALA A 88 10.06 -2.37 4.64
N GLY A 89 10.07 -2.50 3.32
CA GLY A 89 9.22 -3.44 2.58
C GLY A 89 7.73 -3.07 2.53
N LEU A 90 7.35 -1.93 3.11
CA LEU A 90 6.06 -1.27 2.94
C LEU A 90 5.99 -0.76 1.49
N ALA A 91 4.87 -0.96 0.79
CA ALA A 91 4.71 -0.80 -0.67
C ALA A 91 5.04 0.61 -1.24
N SER A 92 6.31 1.01 -1.20
CA SER A 92 6.81 2.36 -1.53
C SER A 92 6.55 2.75 -2.98
N SER A 93 6.58 1.79 -3.90
CA SER A 93 6.28 2.05 -5.32
C SER A 93 4.81 2.41 -5.56
N ALA A 94 3.87 1.81 -4.81
CA ALA A 94 2.44 2.08 -5.00
C ALA A 94 2.10 3.51 -4.58
N ALA A 95 2.50 3.89 -3.35
CA ALA A 95 2.32 5.24 -2.83
C ALA A 95 3.06 6.28 -3.69
N GLY A 96 4.29 5.98 -4.13
CA GLY A 96 5.08 6.87 -4.99
C GLY A 96 4.44 7.17 -6.34
N PHE A 97 3.97 6.15 -7.06
CA PHE A 97 3.30 6.37 -8.35
C PHE A 97 1.95 7.07 -8.20
N ALA A 98 1.20 6.77 -7.13
CA ALA A 98 -0.05 7.47 -6.84
C ALA A 98 0.18 8.96 -6.55
N ALA A 99 1.16 9.27 -5.70
CA ALA A 99 1.53 10.64 -5.36
C ALA A 99 2.08 11.40 -6.59
N LEU A 100 2.90 10.77 -7.43
CA LEU A 100 3.37 11.35 -8.70
C LEU A 100 2.20 11.68 -9.62
N VAL A 101 1.32 10.72 -9.89
CA VAL A 101 0.18 10.92 -10.79
C VAL A 101 -0.73 12.03 -10.25
N ARG A 102 -1.00 12.03 -8.94
CA ARG A 102 -1.84 13.05 -8.34
C ARG A 102 -1.18 14.44 -8.38
N ALA A 103 0.08 14.56 -8.02
CA ALA A 103 0.80 15.84 -8.01
C ALA A 103 0.89 16.46 -9.40
N VAL A 104 1.16 15.66 -10.43
CA VAL A 104 1.20 16.13 -11.82
C VAL A 104 -0.20 16.46 -12.35
N ALA A 105 -1.22 15.67 -12.00
CA ALA A 105 -2.61 15.99 -12.35
C ALA A 105 -3.07 17.32 -11.74
N ASP A 106 -2.73 17.56 -10.47
CA ASP A 106 -3.01 18.82 -9.77
C ASP A 106 -2.24 19.99 -10.40
N LEU A 107 -0.95 19.82 -10.75
CA LEU A 107 -0.14 20.81 -11.47
C LEU A 107 -0.78 21.19 -12.82
N TYR A 108 -1.23 20.18 -13.57
CA TYR A 108 -1.85 20.36 -14.88
C TYR A 108 -3.33 20.77 -14.83
N GLN A 109 -3.91 20.87 -13.62
CA GLN A 109 -5.32 21.18 -13.38
C GLN A 109 -6.24 20.27 -14.20
N LEU A 110 -5.90 18.98 -14.21
CA LEU A 110 -6.67 17.98 -14.92
C LEU A 110 -8.05 17.81 -14.26
N PRO A 111 -9.16 17.80 -15.03
CA PRO A 111 -10.50 17.61 -14.49
C PRO A 111 -10.81 16.13 -14.16
N ASP A 112 -9.84 15.25 -14.36
CA ASP A 112 -9.96 13.81 -14.25
C ASP A 112 -10.30 13.38 -12.81
N THR A 113 -11.25 12.46 -12.73
CA THR A 113 -11.69 11.83 -11.48
C THR A 113 -10.63 10.86 -10.94
N PRO A 114 -10.67 10.49 -9.64
CA PRO A 114 -9.72 9.52 -9.09
C PRO A 114 -9.71 8.16 -9.80
N ASP A 115 -10.85 7.66 -10.31
CA ASP A 115 -10.89 6.41 -11.08
C ASP A 115 -10.26 6.57 -12.48
N GLU A 116 -10.42 7.72 -13.13
CA GLU A 116 -9.74 8.02 -14.39
C GLU A 116 -8.22 8.15 -14.23
N LEU A 117 -7.77 8.81 -13.15
CA LEU A 117 -6.34 8.89 -12.81
C LEU A 117 -5.77 7.53 -12.39
N SER A 118 -6.59 6.65 -11.82
CA SER A 118 -6.17 5.30 -11.43
C SER A 118 -5.70 4.45 -12.63
N LEU A 119 -6.25 4.70 -13.83
CA LEU A 119 -5.81 4.05 -15.08
C LEU A 119 -4.35 4.41 -15.42
N ILE A 120 -3.94 5.65 -15.13
CA ILE A 120 -2.56 6.11 -15.33
C ILE A 120 -1.66 5.48 -14.27
N ALA A 121 -2.04 5.61 -12.99
CA ALA A 121 -1.26 5.09 -11.87
C ALA A 121 -0.98 3.57 -12.00
N ARG A 122 -1.95 2.80 -12.50
CA ARG A 122 -1.81 1.37 -12.79
C ARG A 122 -0.65 1.05 -13.73
N GLN A 123 -0.38 1.90 -14.74
CA GLN A 123 0.71 1.68 -15.71
C GLN A 123 2.09 1.89 -15.08
N GLY A 124 2.19 2.77 -14.09
CA GLY A 124 3.41 2.98 -13.31
C GLY A 124 3.68 1.84 -12.34
N SER A 125 2.70 1.55 -11.48
CA SER A 125 2.69 0.39 -10.60
C SER A 125 1.26 -0.09 -10.41
N GLY A 126 0.98 -1.36 -10.71
CA GLY A 126 -0.40 -1.87 -10.74
C GLY A 126 -1.20 -1.56 -9.47
N SER A 127 -0.62 -1.76 -8.29
CA SER A 127 -1.28 -1.47 -7.01
C SER A 127 -1.43 0.03 -6.69
N ALA A 128 -0.68 0.92 -7.36
CA ALA A 128 -0.79 2.37 -7.18
C ALA A 128 -2.18 2.90 -7.52
N CYS A 129 -2.92 2.25 -8.42
CA CYS A 129 -4.28 2.67 -8.79
C CYS A 129 -5.20 2.73 -7.57
N ARG A 130 -5.06 1.81 -6.61
CA ARG A 130 -5.91 1.79 -5.41
C ARG A 130 -5.65 2.98 -4.51
N SER A 131 -4.41 3.50 -4.49
CA SER A 131 -3.99 4.65 -3.67
C SER A 131 -4.45 6.01 -4.20
N LEU A 132 -5.30 6.05 -5.23
CA LEU A 132 -5.96 7.28 -5.72
C LEU A 132 -7.24 7.61 -4.95
N PHE A 133 -7.80 6.64 -4.22
CA PHE A 133 -8.96 6.80 -3.35
C PHE A 133 -8.53 6.85 -1.88
N GLY A 134 -9.48 6.98 -0.94
CA GLY A 134 -9.32 6.67 0.48
C GLY A 134 -10.12 5.42 0.85
N GLY A 135 -10.14 5.05 2.13
CA GLY A 135 -11.06 4.02 2.63
C GLY A 135 -10.73 2.62 2.11
N TYR A 136 -11.76 1.96 1.55
CA TYR A 136 -11.75 0.58 1.11
C TYR A 136 -11.85 0.53 -0.42
N VAL A 137 -10.83 -0.01 -1.09
CA VAL A 137 -10.67 0.17 -2.54
C VAL A 137 -10.45 -1.15 -3.25
N ALA A 138 -11.26 -1.41 -4.26
CA ALA A 138 -11.08 -2.52 -5.18
C ALA A 138 -10.26 -2.08 -6.39
N TRP A 139 -9.39 -2.96 -6.91
CA TRP A 139 -8.91 -2.83 -8.28
C TRP A 139 -9.68 -3.83 -9.13
N ARG A 140 -10.53 -3.31 -10.02
CA ARG A 140 -11.29 -4.11 -10.98
C ARG A 140 -10.34 -4.61 -12.06
N MET A 141 -10.32 -5.93 -12.29
CA MET A 141 -9.38 -6.52 -13.26
C MET A 141 -9.63 -6.06 -14.70
N GLY A 142 -10.87 -5.68 -15.02
CA GLY A 142 -11.29 -5.34 -16.37
C GLY A 142 -11.46 -6.57 -17.26
N SER A 143 -12.03 -6.33 -18.43
CA SER A 143 -12.35 -7.34 -19.45
C SER A 143 -11.91 -6.90 -20.85
N LYS A 144 -11.62 -5.62 -21.05
CA LYS A 144 -11.21 -5.07 -22.34
C LYS A 144 -9.69 -5.22 -22.52
N GLU A 145 -9.29 -5.57 -23.74
CA GLU A 145 -7.87 -5.76 -24.09
C GLU A 145 -7.06 -4.46 -23.99
N ASP A 146 -7.69 -3.30 -24.22
CA ASP A 146 -7.06 -1.99 -24.05
C ASP A 146 -6.86 -1.59 -22.58
N GLY A 147 -7.42 -2.38 -21.64
CA GLY A 147 -7.37 -2.14 -20.21
C GLY A 147 -8.15 -0.91 -19.75
N SER A 148 -9.02 -0.32 -20.57
CA SER A 148 -9.77 0.91 -20.23
C SER A 148 -10.76 0.72 -19.07
N ASP A 149 -11.13 -0.52 -18.76
CA ASP A 149 -12.02 -0.89 -17.64
C ASP A 149 -11.29 -1.52 -16.44
N SER A 150 -9.95 -1.62 -16.48
CA SER A 150 -9.15 -2.14 -15.38
C SER A 150 -8.70 -1.02 -14.44
N LYS A 151 -9.61 -0.53 -13.60
CA LYS A 151 -9.41 0.68 -12.78
C LYS A 151 -9.71 0.45 -11.30
N ALA A 152 -9.28 1.39 -10.46
CA ALA A 152 -9.68 1.40 -9.06
C ALA A 152 -11.15 1.81 -8.92
N ASP A 153 -11.80 1.26 -7.92
CA ASP A 153 -13.21 1.44 -7.61
C ASP A 153 -13.37 1.51 -6.09
N LEU A 154 -14.09 2.52 -5.62
CA LEU A 154 -14.29 2.76 -4.20
C LEU A 154 -15.40 1.83 -3.67
N VAL A 155 -15.04 0.92 -2.78
CA VAL A 155 -15.99 0.01 -2.12
C VAL A 155 -16.72 0.75 -1.01
N ALA A 156 -15.99 1.51 -0.20
CA ALA A 156 -16.53 2.34 0.87
C ALA A 156 -15.52 3.43 1.28
N GLU A 157 -16.01 4.61 1.63
CA GLU A 157 -15.19 5.70 2.19
C GLU A 157 -14.57 5.31 3.53
N ALA A 158 -13.50 5.99 3.95
CA ALA A 158 -12.90 5.75 5.27
C ALA A 158 -13.90 5.98 6.41
N SER A 159 -14.77 6.99 6.26
CA SER A 159 -15.86 7.31 7.19
C SER A 159 -16.94 6.22 7.31
N HIS A 160 -17.01 5.28 6.36
CA HIS A 160 -17.93 4.16 6.44
C HIS A 160 -17.58 3.28 7.63
N TRP A 161 -16.32 2.89 7.81
CA TRP A 161 -15.89 2.01 8.91
C TRP A 161 -14.60 2.53 9.56
N PRO A 162 -14.69 3.68 10.26
CA PRO A 162 -13.54 4.43 10.77
C PRO A 162 -12.87 3.79 11.98
N GLU A 163 -13.50 2.80 12.62
CA GLU A 163 -12.95 2.06 13.77
C GLU A 163 -11.86 1.05 13.36
N MET A 164 -11.66 0.81 12.06
CA MET A 164 -10.64 -0.10 11.57
C MET A 164 -9.23 0.44 11.85
N ARG A 165 -8.40 -0.40 12.44
CA ARG A 165 -7.02 -0.12 12.83
C ARG A 165 -6.08 -1.16 12.24
N ALA A 166 -4.80 -0.80 12.12
CA ALA A 166 -3.75 -1.69 11.68
C ALA A 166 -2.51 -1.55 12.58
N LEU A 167 -1.95 -2.69 12.98
CA LEU A 167 -0.67 -2.80 13.66
C LEU A 167 0.31 -3.52 12.74
N ILE A 168 1.37 -2.84 12.32
CA ILE A 168 2.39 -3.41 11.44
C ILE A 168 3.59 -3.83 12.28
N LEU A 169 3.89 -5.12 12.24
CA LEU A 169 5.10 -5.71 12.81
C LEU A 169 6.16 -5.71 11.70
N VAL A 170 7.05 -4.73 11.74
CA VAL A 170 8.17 -4.64 10.79
C VAL A 170 9.21 -5.66 11.21
N VAL A 171 9.45 -6.64 10.35
CA VAL A 171 10.40 -7.71 10.62
C VAL A 171 11.78 -7.31 10.15
N SER A 172 12.78 -7.52 11.00
CA SER A 172 14.19 -7.36 10.65
C SER A 172 14.52 -8.34 9.53
N ALA A 173 14.66 -7.82 8.31
CA ALA A 173 14.88 -8.65 7.14
C ALA A 173 16.14 -8.17 6.40
N ALA A 174 16.98 -9.13 6.00
CA ALA A 174 17.93 -8.91 4.93
C ALA A 174 17.16 -8.51 3.64
N LYS A 175 17.85 -7.84 2.71
CA LYS A 175 17.27 -7.38 1.42
C LYS A 175 16.37 -8.47 0.80
N LYS A 176 15.22 -8.04 0.25
CA LYS A 176 14.28 -8.92 -0.47
C LYS A 176 15.03 -9.78 -1.49
N GLY A 177 14.89 -11.10 -1.40
CA GLY A 177 15.52 -12.03 -2.34
C GLY A 177 14.94 -11.97 -3.75
N VAL A 178 13.62 -11.77 -3.88
CA VAL A 178 12.91 -11.71 -5.18
C VAL A 178 11.98 -10.51 -5.22
N SER A 179 12.05 -9.70 -6.29
CA SER A 179 11.14 -8.56 -6.47
C SER A 179 9.71 -9.03 -6.74
N SER A 180 8.70 -8.24 -6.36
CA SER A 180 7.30 -8.61 -6.63
C SER A 180 7.02 -8.79 -8.13
N SER A 181 7.64 -7.97 -9.00
CA SER A 181 7.43 -8.04 -10.47
C SER A 181 7.97 -9.34 -11.07
N SER A 182 9.20 -9.72 -10.73
CA SER A 182 9.78 -10.98 -11.21
C SER A 182 9.07 -12.19 -10.58
N GLY A 183 8.79 -12.13 -9.28
CA GLY A 183 8.14 -13.21 -8.55
C GLY A 183 6.75 -13.52 -9.07
N MET A 184 5.93 -12.49 -9.34
CA MET A 184 4.58 -12.70 -9.86
C MET A 184 4.56 -13.27 -11.28
N GLN A 185 5.48 -12.85 -12.16
CA GLN A 185 5.59 -13.40 -13.52
C GLN A 185 5.98 -14.87 -13.48
N GLN A 186 6.90 -15.22 -12.60
CA GLN A 186 7.32 -16.60 -12.41
C GLN A 186 6.20 -17.47 -11.82
N THR A 187 5.42 -16.92 -10.88
CA THR A 187 4.23 -17.60 -10.31
C THR A 187 3.22 -17.91 -11.42
N VAL A 188 2.90 -16.91 -12.26
CA VAL A 188 2.00 -17.09 -13.42
C VAL A 188 2.51 -18.20 -14.35
N ALA A 189 3.83 -18.26 -14.59
CA ALA A 189 4.42 -19.20 -15.52
C ALA A 189 4.54 -20.64 -14.99
N THR A 190 4.61 -20.83 -13.67
CA THR A 190 5.05 -22.12 -13.10
C THR A 190 4.19 -22.70 -11.98
N SER A 191 3.36 -21.91 -11.30
CA SER A 191 2.50 -22.42 -10.23
C SER A 191 1.21 -23.03 -10.80
N GLY A 192 1.00 -24.32 -10.53
CA GLY A 192 -0.25 -25.01 -10.86
C GLY A 192 -1.43 -24.52 -10.01
N LEU A 193 -1.18 -24.09 -8.77
CA LEU A 193 -2.21 -23.55 -7.87
C LEU A 193 -2.71 -22.16 -8.27
N PHE A 194 -1.87 -21.36 -8.94
CA PHE A 194 -2.20 -19.98 -9.27
C PHE A 194 -3.39 -19.86 -10.23
N ALA A 195 -3.49 -20.76 -11.23
CA ALA A 195 -4.60 -20.76 -12.18
C ALA A 195 -5.96 -20.95 -11.49
N GLU A 196 -6.04 -21.87 -10.52
CA GLU A 196 -7.26 -22.09 -9.75
C GLU A 196 -7.57 -20.90 -8.85
N ARG A 197 -6.55 -20.33 -8.19
CA ARG A 197 -6.70 -19.13 -7.36
C ARG A 197 -7.37 -17.99 -8.11
N VAL A 198 -6.87 -17.65 -9.30
CA VAL A 198 -7.41 -16.53 -10.10
C VAL A 198 -8.81 -16.84 -10.63
N ARG A 199 -9.09 -18.08 -11.01
CA ARG A 199 -10.35 -18.46 -11.64
C ARG A 199 -11.52 -18.59 -10.67
N THR A 200 -11.29 -19.10 -9.46
CA THR A 200 -12.38 -19.49 -8.55
C THR A 200 -12.28 -18.85 -7.17
N ILE A 201 -11.08 -18.73 -6.61
CA ILE A 201 -10.90 -18.26 -5.23
C ILE A 201 -11.05 -16.74 -5.16
N VAL A 202 -10.28 -16.00 -5.97
CA VAL A 202 -10.24 -14.53 -5.92
C VAL A 202 -11.61 -13.91 -6.23
N PRO A 203 -12.37 -14.30 -7.29
CA PRO A 203 -13.67 -13.70 -7.55
C PRO A 203 -14.65 -13.86 -6.38
N LYS A 204 -14.73 -15.06 -5.81
CA LYS A 204 -15.57 -15.34 -4.62
C LYS A 204 -15.12 -14.51 -3.41
N ASN A 205 -13.82 -14.43 -3.17
CA ASN A 205 -13.29 -13.69 -2.02
C ASN A 205 -13.45 -12.17 -2.18
N MET A 206 -13.44 -11.64 -3.41
CA MET A 206 -13.80 -10.24 -3.66
C MET A 206 -15.25 -9.96 -3.26
N ASP A 207 -16.20 -10.80 -3.65
CA ASP A 207 -17.61 -10.63 -3.27
C ASP A 207 -17.81 -10.70 -1.76
N LEU A 208 -17.17 -11.68 -1.10
CA LEU A 208 -17.24 -11.84 0.36
C LEU A 208 -16.59 -10.66 1.09
N MET A 209 -15.45 -10.16 0.61
CA MET A 209 -14.75 -9.03 1.20
C MET A 209 -15.58 -7.74 1.08
N GLU A 210 -16.14 -7.46 -0.10
CA GLU A 210 -17.01 -6.30 -0.30
C GLU A 210 -18.26 -6.37 0.58
N LYS A 211 -18.85 -7.56 0.72
CA LYS A 211 -19.96 -7.78 1.65
C LYS A 211 -19.53 -7.48 3.08
N ALA A 212 -18.41 -8.03 3.53
CA ALA A 212 -17.90 -7.82 4.89
C ALA A 212 -17.66 -6.33 5.19
N ILE A 213 -17.11 -5.60 4.23
CA ILE A 213 -16.87 -4.14 4.35
C ILE A 213 -18.21 -3.39 4.44
N ARG A 214 -19.15 -3.66 3.54
CA ARG A 214 -20.47 -2.99 3.53
C ARG A 214 -21.25 -3.23 4.82
N GLU A 215 -21.20 -4.45 5.35
CA GLU A 215 -21.92 -4.88 6.55
C GLU A 215 -21.14 -4.63 7.86
N LYS A 216 -19.89 -4.14 7.78
CA LYS A 216 -18.98 -4.00 8.93
C LYS A 216 -18.78 -5.31 9.71
N ASP A 217 -18.81 -6.44 9.01
CA ASP A 217 -18.61 -7.77 9.58
C ASP A 217 -17.11 -8.07 9.69
N PHE A 218 -16.54 -7.78 10.87
CA PHE A 218 -15.12 -8.03 11.12
C PHE A 218 -14.78 -9.54 11.12
N GLY A 219 -15.73 -10.40 11.48
CA GLY A 219 -15.51 -11.84 11.49
C GLY A 219 -15.25 -12.36 10.09
N LEU A 220 -16.14 -12.00 9.15
CA LEU A 220 -15.98 -12.34 7.73
C LEU A 220 -14.77 -11.63 7.10
N PHE A 221 -14.58 -10.34 7.38
CA PHE A 221 -13.42 -9.58 6.91
C PHE A 221 -12.10 -10.26 7.32
N GLY A 222 -12.01 -10.67 8.58
CA GLY A 222 -10.81 -11.29 9.13
C GLY A 222 -10.53 -12.66 8.52
N GLU A 223 -11.56 -13.50 8.37
CA GLU A 223 -11.41 -14.81 7.71
C GLU A 223 -10.92 -14.64 6.27
N VAL A 224 -11.57 -13.80 5.46
CA VAL A 224 -11.21 -13.61 4.05
C VAL A 224 -9.79 -13.06 3.94
N THR A 225 -9.42 -12.09 4.77
CA THR A 225 -8.07 -11.47 4.79
C THR A 225 -6.98 -12.51 5.05
N MET A 226 -7.12 -13.30 6.13
CA MET A 226 -6.11 -14.29 6.52
C MET A 226 -6.01 -15.41 5.48
N ARG A 227 -7.14 -15.88 4.93
CA ARG A 227 -7.16 -16.93 3.89
C ARG A 227 -6.57 -16.45 2.58
N GLU A 228 -6.83 -15.21 2.16
CA GLU A 228 -6.23 -14.63 0.95
C GLU A 228 -4.71 -14.46 1.08
N SER A 229 -4.24 -13.97 2.23
CA SER A 229 -2.80 -13.90 2.54
C SER A 229 -2.15 -15.28 2.42
N ASN A 230 -2.71 -16.30 3.08
CA ASN A 230 -2.18 -17.65 3.04
C ASN A 230 -2.23 -18.27 1.62
N SER A 231 -3.31 -18.03 0.87
CA SER A 231 -3.45 -18.51 -0.50
C SER A 231 -2.45 -17.85 -1.46
N PHE A 232 -2.16 -16.56 -1.29
CA PHE A 232 -1.08 -15.88 -2.01
C PHE A 232 0.28 -16.55 -1.73
N HIS A 233 0.69 -16.68 -0.48
CA HIS A 233 1.97 -17.30 -0.13
C HIS A 233 2.06 -18.78 -0.53
N ALA A 234 0.93 -19.51 -0.56
CA ALA A 234 0.87 -20.88 -1.07
C ALA A 234 1.22 -20.94 -2.56
N THR A 235 0.72 -20.01 -3.39
CA THR A 235 1.08 -19.95 -4.81
C THR A 235 2.53 -19.55 -5.05
N CYS A 236 3.09 -18.71 -4.17
CA CYS A 236 4.52 -18.41 -4.17
C CYS A 236 5.37 -19.65 -3.83
N ALA A 237 4.95 -20.46 -2.87
CA ALA A 237 5.63 -21.71 -2.52
C ALA A 237 5.53 -22.78 -3.63
N ASP A 238 4.44 -22.78 -4.40
CA ASP A 238 4.21 -23.66 -5.55
C ASP A 238 4.91 -23.19 -6.85
N THR A 239 5.47 -21.97 -6.86
CA THR A 239 6.28 -21.47 -7.98
C THR A 239 7.60 -22.25 -8.10
N TYR A 240 8.19 -22.34 -9.29
CA TYR A 240 9.50 -23.00 -9.48
C TYR A 240 10.56 -22.08 -10.11
N PRO A 241 11.74 -21.90 -9.48
CA PRO A 241 12.05 -22.17 -8.06
C PRO A 241 11.08 -21.50 -7.07
N PRO A 242 10.90 -22.06 -5.86
CA PRO A 242 9.92 -21.57 -4.89
C PRO A 242 10.29 -20.18 -4.36
N ILE A 243 9.25 -19.40 -4.08
CA ILE A 243 9.36 -18.05 -3.53
C ILE A 243 8.89 -18.08 -2.08
N PHE A 244 9.77 -17.71 -1.15
CA PHE A 244 9.46 -17.61 0.27
C PHE A 244 9.61 -16.16 0.75
N TYR A 245 8.48 -15.50 0.96
CA TYR A 245 8.43 -14.16 1.54
C TYR A 245 8.32 -14.19 3.06
N MET A 246 7.46 -15.08 3.60
CA MET A 246 7.29 -15.27 5.04
C MET A 246 8.46 -16.04 5.65
N ASN A 247 8.93 -15.58 6.81
CA ASN A 247 9.97 -16.26 7.60
C ASN A 247 9.38 -16.79 8.93
N ASP A 248 10.24 -17.23 9.85
CA ASP A 248 9.80 -17.75 11.15
C ASP A 248 9.13 -16.68 12.03
N VAL A 249 9.53 -15.42 11.90
CA VAL A 249 8.89 -14.29 12.59
C VAL A 249 7.48 -14.08 12.06
N SER A 250 7.29 -14.17 10.74
CA SER A 250 5.96 -14.14 10.11
C SER A 250 5.06 -15.26 10.65
N ARG A 251 5.59 -16.49 10.71
CA ARG A 251 4.86 -17.66 11.26
C ARG A 251 4.54 -17.50 12.75
N ALA A 252 5.45 -16.91 13.53
CA ALA A 252 5.21 -16.60 14.95
C ALA A 252 4.09 -15.56 15.11
N ALA A 253 4.04 -14.54 14.24
CA ALA A 253 2.97 -13.54 14.23
C ALA A 253 1.60 -14.15 13.89
N VAL A 254 1.53 -15.08 12.92
CA VAL A 254 0.32 -15.87 12.63
C VAL A 254 -0.16 -16.59 13.88
N ARG A 255 0.73 -17.34 14.55
CA ARG A 255 0.38 -18.07 15.78
C ARG A 255 -0.13 -17.15 16.89
N ALA A 256 0.49 -15.98 17.05
CA ALA A 256 0.05 -14.98 18.02
C ALA A 256 -1.37 -14.47 17.73
N VAL A 257 -1.68 -14.13 16.48
CA VAL A 257 -3.02 -13.67 16.09
C VAL A 257 -4.08 -14.76 16.28
N GLU A 258 -3.78 -16.01 15.89
CA GLU A 258 -4.70 -17.14 16.12
C GLU A 258 -4.97 -17.36 17.62
N LYS A 259 -3.94 -17.24 18.46
CA LYS A 259 -4.08 -17.35 19.93
C LYS A 259 -4.86 -16.19 20.55
N ILE A 260 -4.68 -14.97 20.05
CA ILE A 260 -5.50 -13.81 20.44
C ILE A 260 -6.97 -14.07 20.11
N ASN A 261 -7.29 -14.51 18.89
CA ASN A 261 -8.65 -14.84 18.48
C ASN A 261 -9.24 -15.98 19.31
N GLN A 262 -8.44 -17.01 19.62
CA GLN A 262 -8.85 -18.12 20.49
C GLN A 262 -9.21 -17.63 21.89
N ALA A 263 -8.35 -16.81 22.51
CA ALA A 263 -8.59 -16.27 23.84
C ALA A 263 -9.82 -15.34 23.90
N ALA A 264 -10.05 -14.56 22.84
CA ALA A 264 -11.21 -13.68 22.71
C ALA A 264 -12.53 -14.43 22.40
N GLY A 265 -12.47 -15.71 21.99
CA GLY A 265 -13.63 -16.53 21.61
C GLY A 265 -14.29 -16.10 20.29
N ARG A 266 -13.69 -15.18 19.54
CA ARG A 266 -14.14 -14.69 18.22
C ARG A 266 -12.96 -14.05 17.48
N THR A 267 -13.12 -13.81 16.18
CA THR A 267 -12.16 -13.03 15.40
C THR A 267 -12.14 -11.57 15.86
N VAL A 268 -11.02 -11.14 16.45
CA VAL A 268 -10.70 -9.76 16.88
C VAL A 268 -9.47 -9.20 16.17
N ALA A 269 -8.64 -10.07 15.59
CA ALA A 269 -7.44 -9.74 14.86
C ALA A 269 -7.36 -10.54 13.54
N ALA A 270 -6.84 -9.91 12.49
CA ALA A 270 -6.63 -10.54 11.20
C ALA A 270 -5.26 -10.18 10.62
N TYR A 271 -4.41 -11.18 10.38
CA TYR A 271 -3.10 -10.96 9.77
C TYR A 271 -3.17 -10.94 8.24
N THR A 272 -2.26 -10.20 7.62
CA THR A 272 -1.93 -10.31 6.20
C THR A 272 -0.44 -10.03 5.96
N PHE A 273 0.10 -10.60 4.90
CA PHE A 273 1.50 -10.49 4.50
C PHE A 273 1.59 -10.23 2.99
N ASP A 274 2.29 -9.17 2.60
CA ASP A 274 2.62 -8.88 1.19
C ASP A 274 3.86 -9.68 0.73
N ALA A 275 4.53 -9.21 -0.32
CA ALA A 275 5.82 -9.73 -0.81
C ALA A 275 6.99 -9.41 0.15
N GLY A 276 6.92 -9.87 1.40
CA GLY A 276 7.93 -9.73 2.44
C GLY A 276 7.47 -10.33 3.78
N PRO A 277 8.33 -10.30 4.82
CA PRO A 277 8.04 -10.96 6.09
C PRO A 277 7.19 -10.12 7.07
N ASN A 278 6.95 -8.84 6.78
CA ASN A 278 6.19 -7.94 7.67
C ASN A 278 4.76 -8.42 7.83
N CYS A 279 4.27 -8.42 9.07
CA CYS A 279 2.89 -8.73 9.38
C CYS A 279 2.09 -7.44 9.51
N VAL A 280 0.96 -7.32 8.81
CA VAL A 280 -0.06 -6.32 9.11
C VAL A 280 -1.18 -7.02 9.85
N VAL A 281 -1.52 -6.54 11.04
CA VAL A 281 -2.62 -7.05 11.86
C VAL A 281 -3.75 -6.02 11.88
N TYR A 282 -4.86 -6.32 11.23
CA TYR A 282 -6.09 -5.54 11.35
C TYR A 282 -6.84 -5.89 12.62
N TYR A 283 -7.50 -4.89 13.20
CA TYR A 283 -8.38 -5.03 14.36
C TYR A 283 -9.34 -3.83 14.39
N LEU A 284 -10.42 -3.94 15.16
CA LEU A 284 -11.27 -2.79 15.45
C LEU A 284 -10.75 -2.07 16.71
N GLU A 285 -10.89 -0.76 16.77
CA GLU A 285 -10.47 0.06 17.90
C GLU A 285 -10.99 -0.45 19.26
N LYS A 286 -12.23 -0.93 19.31
CA LYS A 286 -12.81 -1.55 20.52
C LYS A 286 -12.06 -2.80 21.02
N ASP A 287 -11.35 -3.47 20.12
CA ASP A 287 -10.61 -4.72 20.38
C ASP A 287 -9.10 -4.45 20.60
N GLN A 288 -8.70 -3.17 20.73
CA GLN A 288 -7.30 -2.80 20.92
C GLN A 288 -6.67 -3.41 22.18
N ALA A 289 -7.43 -3.63 23.26
CA ALA A 289 -6.90 -4.25 24.47
C ALA A 289 -6.39 -5.67 24.18
N ALA A 290 -7.20 -6.50 23.51
CA ALA A 290 -6.84 -7.85 23.12
C ALA A 290 -5.69 -7.90 22.10
N VAL A 291 -5.60 -6.93 21.19
CA VAL A 291 -4.58 -6.97 20.12
C VAL A 291 -3.32 -6.19 20.49
N VAL A 292 -3.46 -4.88 20.68
CA VAL A 292 -2.35 -3.98 21.02
C VAL A 292 -1.81 -4.31 22.41
N GLY A 293 -2.67 -4.61 23.39
CA GLY A 293 -2.22 -4.97 24.74
C GLY A 293 -1.35 -6.23 24.76
N THR A 294 -1.74 -7.28 24.02
CA THR A 294 -0.91 -8.49 23.89
C THR A 294 0.41 -8.20 23.20
N PHE A 295 0.41 -7.56 22.03
CA PHE A 295 1.67 -7.27 21.33
C PHE A 295 2.56 -6.28 22.09
N ASN A 296 2.00 -5.30 22.79
CA ASN A 296 2.76 -4.37 23.63
C ASN A 296 3.42 -5.08 24.81
N ALA A 297 2.71 -6.00 25.48
CA ALA A 297 3.30 -6.80 26.55
C ALA A 297 4.48 -7.67 26.07
N LEU A 298 4.40 -8.16 24.83
CA LEU A 298 5.45 -8.98 24.21
C LEU A 298 6.64 -8.15 23.69
N LEU A 299 6.37 -6.97 23.12
CA LEU A 299 7.31 -6.17 22.32
C LEU A 299 7.48 -4.76 22.88
N ALA A 300 7.37 -4.56 24.20
CA ALA A 300 7.40 -3.24 24.84
C ALA A 300 8.65 -2.43 24.51
N GLU A 301 9.79 -3.10 24.34
CA GLU A 301 11.09 -2.51 24.03
C GLU A 301 11.29 -2.21 22.53
N THR A 302 10.38 -2.66 21.67
CA THR A 302 10.47 -2.42 20.23
C THR A 302 10.09 -0.97 19.91
N GLU A 303 10.87 -0.31 19.04
CA GLU A 303 10.60 1.07 18.64
C GLU A 303 9.28 1.22 17.87
N GLY A 304 8.67 2.41 17.96
CA GLY A 304 7.54 2.81 17.12
C GLY A 304 6.14 2.71 17.75
N TRP A 305 6.04 2.25 19.01
CA TRP A 305 4.81 2.38 19.79
C TRP A 305 4.40 3.85 19.97
N LYS A 306 3.16 4.18 19.62
CA LYS A 306 2.52 5.47 19.95
C LYS A 306 2.37 5.58 21.47
N ALA A 307 2.46 6.79 22.01
CA ALA A 307 2.39 7.03 23.46
C ALA A 307 1.15 6.38 24.10
N ALA A 308 -0.03 6.57 23.50
CA ALA A 308 -1.29 6.01 23.98
C ALA A 308 -1.32 4.46 24.01
N ALA A 309 -0.47 3.79 23.24
CA ALA A 309 -0.42 2.33 23.18
C ALA A 309 0.28 1.69 24.38
N LYS A 310 1.19 2.43 25.03
CA LYS A 310 2.03 1.92 26.14
C LYS A 310 1.19 1.64 27.40
N ASP A 311 0.06 2.31 27.53
CA ASP A 311 -0.85 2.17 28.66
C ASP A 311 -1.93 1.10 28.42
N ILE A 312 -2.07 0.60 27.19
CA ILE A 312 -3.04 -0.45 26.86
C ILE A 312 -2.55 -1.78 27.41
N LYS A 313 -3.36 -2.40 28.28
CA LYS A 313 -3.10 -3.73 28.83
C LYS A 313 -4.00 -4.76 28.14
N ALA A 314 -3.46 -5.97 27.97
CA ALA A 314 -4.24 -7.09 27.50
C ALA A 314 -5.40 -7.36 28.49
N ASP A 315 -6.62 -7.45 27.97
CA ASP A 315 -7.83 -7.80 28.70
C ASP A 315 -8.17 -9.29 28.61
N VAL A 316 -7.43 -10.02 27.77
CA VAL A 316 -7.49 -11.47 27.63
C VAL A 316 -6.12 -12.09 27.90
N GLU A 317 -6.11 -13.24 28.59
CA GLU A 317 -4.90 -14.02 28.79
C GLU A 317 -4.60 -14.83 27.52
N VAL A 318 -3.49 -14.50 26.85
CA VAL A 318 -3.07 -15.17 25.62
C VAL A 318 -1.88 -16.06 25.93
N ASP A 319 -2.14 -17.37 25.95
CA ASP A 319 -1.10 -18.39 26.14
C ASP A 319 -0.28 -18.58 24.85
N LEU A 320 0.96 -18.10 24.88
CA LEU A 320 1.93 -18.19 23.78
C LEU A 320 3.14 -19.00 24.21
N ASP A 321 3.51 -19.97 23.37
CA ASP A 321 4.73 -20.76 23.57
C ASP A 321 5.97 -19.86 23.65
N GLU A 322 6.91 -20.19 24.55
CA GLU A 322 8.15 -19.42 24.77
C GLU A 322 8.95 -19.19 23.47
N THR A 323 8.93 -20.17 22.57
CA THR A 323 9.55 -20.04 21.24
C THR A 323 8.90 -18.94 20.40
N VAL A 324 7.57 -18.84 20.38
CA VAL A 324 6.84 -17.79 19.65
C VAL A 324 7.20 -16.42 20.22
N VAL A 325 7.20 -16.28 21.55
CA VAL A 325 7.55 -15.04 22.24
C VAL A 325 8.99 -14.61 21.89
N THR A 326 9.94 -15.54 21.96
CA THR A 326 11.36 -15.27 21.69
C THR A 326 11.61 -14.91 20.22
N THR A 327 10.96 -15.61 19.29
CA THR A 327 11.06 -15.32 17.85
C THR A 327 10.49 -13.94 17.52
N LEU A 328 9.36 -13.55 18.10
CA LEU A 328 8.81 -12.21 17.89
C LEU A 328 9.72 -11.11 18.46
N LYS A 329 10.19 -11.27 19.71
CA LYS A 329 11.07 -10.29 20.37
C LYS A 329 12.37 -10.03 19.62
N SER A 330 12.98 -11.08 19.07
CA SER A 330 14.23 -10.97 18.31
C SER A 330 14.03 -10.56 16.85
N GLY A 331 12.84 -10.85 16.30
CA GLY A 331 12.56 -10.70 14.88
C GLY A 331 11.90 -9.38 14.48
N VAL A 332 11.10 -8.77 15.36
CA VAL A 332 10.38 -7.52 15.06
C VAL A 332 11.27 -6.33 15.42
N SER A 333 11.67 -5.55 14.41
CA SER A 333 12.56 -4.40 14.58
C SER A 333 11.81 -3.10 14.86
N ARG A 334 10.55 -2.99 14.42
CA ARG A 334 9.74 -1.78 14.60
C ARG A 334 8.25 -2.09 14.57
N ILE A 335 7.49 -1.27 15.30
CA ILE A 335 6.04 -1.25 15.29
C ILE A 335 5.55 -0.01 14.56
N ILE A 336 4.48 -0.14 13.78
CA ILE A 336 3.76 1.00 13.21
C ILE A 336 2.29 0.82 13.52
N GLN A 337 1.68 1.85 14.10
CA GLN A 337 0.26 1.86 14.44
C GLN A 337 -0.46 2.87 13.58
N THR A 338 -1.51 2.42 12.89
CA THR A 338 -2.31 3.28 12.01
C THR A 338 -3.75 2.80 11.94
N GLY A 339 -4.55 3.42 11.08
CA GLY A 339 -5.92 3.02 10.78
C GLY A 339 -6.27 3.35 9.34
N VAL A 340 -7.54 3.09 9.00
CA VAL A 340 -8.07 3.49 7.69
C VAL A 340 -7.92 5.00 7.49
N GLY A 341 -7.52 5.40 6.28
CA GLY A 341 -7.18 6.76 5.93
C GLY A 341 -7.90 7.28 4.69
N GLU A 342 -7.89 8.59 4.55
CA GLU A 342 -8.41 9.29 3.36
C GLU A 342 -7.44 9.19 2.18
N GLY A 343 -7.95 9.48 0.98
CA GLY A 343 -7.17 9.47 -0.25
C GLY A 343 -6.23 10.65 -0.41
N PRO A 344 -5.45 10.71 -1.51
CA PRO A 344 -4.44 11.75 -1.71
C PRO A 344 -5.00 13.16 -1.54
N VAL A 345 -4.31 13.97 -0.73
CA VAL A 345 -4.71 15.35 -0.40
C VAL A 345 -3.67 16.32 -0.95
N LYS A 346 -4.14 17.43 -1.54
CA LYS A 346 -3.28 18.56 -1.92
C LYS A 346 -2.84 19.32 -0.66
N THR A 347 -1.56 19.67 -0.56
CA THR A 347 -0.99 20.39 0.59
C THR A 347 -0.17 21.59 0.12
N ASP A 348 -0.04 22.59 0.99
CA ASP A 348 0.86 23.75 0.80
C ASP A 348 2.31 23.42 1.20
N GLU A 349 2.55 22.22 1.72
CA GLU A 349 3.89 21.71 2.04
C GLU A 349 4.68 21.40 0.75
N MET A 350 5.68 22.23 0.41
CA MET A 350 6.44 22.10 -0.85
C MET A 350 7.87 21.55 -0.65
N LEU A 351 8.26 20.59 -1.48
CA LEU A 351 9.63 20.05 -1.58
C LEU A 351 10.50 20.77 -2.62
N VAL A 352 9.89 21.68 -3.38
CA VAL A 352 10.54 22.54 -4.37
C VAL A 352 10.16 23.99 -4.05
N THR A 353 11.13 24.90 -4.03
CA THR A 353 10.88 26.34 -3.85
C THR A 353 10.27 26.95 -5.11
N GLU A 354 9.76 28.18 -5.02
CA GLU A 354 9.22 28.91 -6.19
C GLU A 354 10.27 29.08 -7.31
N ASP A 355 11.55 29.17 -6.94
CA ASP A 355 12.67 29.27 -7.89
C ASP A 355 13.04 27.92 -8.54
N GLY A 356 12.37 26.83 -8.15
CA GLY A 356 12.64 25.48 -8.68
C GLY A 356 13.78 24.74 -7.97
N GLU A 357 14.27 25.24 -6.85
CA GLU A 357 15.31 24.58 -6.05
C GLU A 357 14.72 23.58 -5.05
N VAL A 358 15.48 22.55 -4.68
CA VAL A 358 15.02 21.60 -3.66
C VAL A 358 14.94 22.32 -2.31
N ALA A 359 13.77 22.26 -1.65
CA ALA A 359 13.57 22.91 -0.36
C ALA A 359 14.51 22.29 0.69
N LYS A 360 15.28 23.12 1.40
CA LYS A 360 16.06 22.66 2.56
C LYS A 360 15.12 22.46 3.73
N ARG A 361 15.10 21.26 4.31
CA ARG A 361 14.23 20.89 5.43
C ARG A 361 15.03 20.24 6.55
#